data_AF-A0A8K1C250-F1
#
_entry.id   AF-A0A8K1C250-F1
#
_cell.length_a   1.000
_cell.length_b   1.000
_cell.length_c   1.000
_cell.angle_alpha   90.00
_cell.angle_beta   90.00
_cell.angle_gamma   90.00
#
_symmetry.space_group_name_H-M   'P 1'
#
loop_
_entity.id
_entity.type
_entity.pdbx_description
1 polymer ?
#
loop_
_entity_poly.entity_id
_entity_poly.type
_entity_poly.pdbx_seq_one_letter_code
_entity_poly.pdbx_strand_id
1 'polypeptide(L)'
;MKDPKVRAQLYMDSHGIKELFDGLGTLLLFHRPENPRAFLAQQLGEMQLAKQNQSHVPFFEEQDLDAMFEAFDIKDQGYITPAQYEQALRSLGIDKPTLRLPESVSQINHTLFVRSLTQEIKNASASFM
;
A
#
# COMPACT_ATOMS: atom_id res chain seq x y z
N MET A 1 -23.70 19.13 26.15
CA MET A 1 -23.44 18.69 24.75
C MET A 1 -21.95 18.67 24.54
N LYS A 2 -21.37 17.59 23.96
CA LYS A 2 -19.95 17.58 23.58
C LYS A 2 -19.69 18.65 22.51
N ASP A 3 -18.57 19.35 22.63
CA ASP A 3 -18.12 20.40 21.70
C ASP A 3 -18.19 19.91 20.23
N PRO A 4 -18.87 20.64 19.32
CA PRO A 4 -18.95 20.31 17.90
C PRO A 4 -17.59 20.05 17.25
N LYS A 5 -16.53 20.77 17.65
CA LYS A 5 -15.18 20.60 17.12
C LYS A 5 -14.61 19.23 17.51
N VAL A 6 -14.79 18.83 18.77
CA VAL A 6 -14.33 17.51 19.26
C VAL A 6 -15.07 16.39 18.53
N ARG A 7 -16.36 16.56 18.28
CA ARG A 7 -17.14 15.58 17.49
C ARG A 7 -16.64 15.46 16.05
N ALA A 8 -16.37 16.59 15.39
CA ALA A 8 -15.87 16.59 14.02
C ALA A 8 -14.49 15.91 13.95
N GLN A 9 -13.60 16.23 14.89
CA GLN A 9 -12.27 15.63 14.96
C GLN A 9 -12.34 14.11 15.13
N LEU A 10 -13.14 13.64 16.09
CA LEU A 10 -13.35 12.20 16.31
C LEU A 10 -13.89 11.49 15.07
N TYR A 11 -14.82 12.12 14.35
CA TYR A 11 -15.37 11.55 13.12
C TYR A 11 -14.30 11.47 12.02
N MET A 12 -13.48 12.51 11.85
CA MET A 12 -12.40 12.50 10.87
C MET A 12 -11.38 11.41 11.18
N ASP A 13 -10.98 11.28 12.43
CA ASP A 13 -9.97 10.31 12.86
C ASP A 13 -10.53 8.87 12.77
N SER A 14 -11.78 8.64 13.18
CA SER A 14 -12.37 7.30 13.16
C SER A 14 -12.73 6.78 11.76
N HIS A 15 -12.68 7.64 10.74
CA HIS A 15 -12.97 7.29 9.35
C HIS A 15 -11.78 7.52 8.41
N GLY A 16 -10.58 7.77 8.96
CA GLY A 16 -9.37 7.96 8.16
C GLY A 16 -9.47 9.09 7.13
N ILE A 17 -10.23 10.15 7.42
CA ILE A 17 -10.54 11.18 6.41
C ILE A 17 -9.28 11.95 6.02
N LYS A 18 -8.35 12.17 6.96
CA LYS A 18 -7.12 12.91 6.66
C LYS A 18 -6.23 12.09 5.73
N GLU A 19 -6.06 10.83 6.04
CA GLU A 19 -5.28 9.84 5.30
C GLU A 19 -5.84 9.67 3.88
N LEU A 20 -7.17 9.63 3.73
CA LEU A 20 -7.82 9.62 2.43
C LEU A 20 -7.45 10.86 1.62
N PHE A 21 -7.55 12.06 2.21
CA PHE A 21 -7.21 13.30 1.52
C PHE A 21 -5.73 13.39 1.16
N ASP A 22 -4.83 12.92 2.03
CA ASP A 22 -3.39 12.85 1.75
C ASP A 22 -3.08 11.91 0.57
N GLY A 23 -3.75 10.75 0.52
CA GLY A 23 -3.65 9.82 -0.61
C GLY A 23 -4.15 10.43 -1.92
N LEU A 24 -5.33 11.04 -1.91
CA LEU A 24 -5.90 11.73 -3.07
C LEU A 24 -5.00 12.88 -3.56
N GLY A 25 -4.44 13.65 -2.62
CA GLY A 25 -3.48 14.72 -2.93
C GLY A 25 -2.21 14.18 -3.59
N THR A 26 -1.70 13.06 -3.11
CA THR A 26 -0.53 12.38 -3.68
C THR A 26 -0.80 11.93 -5.12
N LEU A 27 -1.96 11.31 -5.37
CA LEU A 27 -2.37 10.87 -6.72
C LEU A 27 -2.45 12.05 -7.71
N LEU A 28 -2.96 13.21 -7.28
CA LEU A 28 -3.00 14.41 -8.12
C LEU A 28 -1.60 14.94 -8.47
N LEU A 29 -0.69 14.97 -7.50
CA LEU A 29 0.68 15.46 -7.70
C LEU A 29 1.47 14.55 -8.65
N PHE A 30 1.24 13.24 -8.55
CA PHE A 30 1.88 12.23 -9.36
C PHE A 30 1.35 12.20 -10.79
N HIS A 31 0.03 12.00 -10.97
CA HIS A 31 -0.56 11.81 -12.30
C HIS A 31 -0.82 13.11 -13.06
N ARG A 32 -0.96 14.25 -12.36
CA ARG A 32 -1.26 15.57 -12.94
C ARG A 32 -2.33 15.53 -14.05
N PRO A 33 -3.50 14.95 -13.78
CA PRO A 33 -4.53 14.76 -14.80
C PRO A 33 -5.08 16.10 -15.31
N GLU A 34 -5.47 16.16 -16.58
CA GLU A 34 -6.09 17.35 -17.18
C GLU A 34 -7.40 17.77 -16.47
N ASN A 35 -8.13 16.79 -15.94
CA ASN A 35 -9.35 17.01 -15.17
C ASN A 35 -9.26 16.37 -13.77
N PRO A 36 -8.71 17.09 -12.78
CA PRO A 36 -8.53 16.59 -11.41
C PRO A 36 -9.80 16.09 -10.76
N ARG A 37 -10.94 16.77 -10.99
CA ARG A 37 -12.22 16.40 -10.37
C ARG A 37 -12.73 15.07 -10.89
N ALA A 38 -12.70 14.88 -12.21
CA ALA A 38 -13.14 13.62 -12.82
C ALA A 38 -12.24 12.45 -12.38
N PHE A 39 -10.92 12.67 -12.36
CA PHE A 39 -9.95 11.68 -11.90
C PHE A 39 -10.21 11.26 -10.45
N LEU A 40 -10.34 12.21 -9.52
CA LEU A 40 -10.61 11.89 -8.10
C LEU A 40 -11.95 11.19 -7.91
N ALA A 41 -12.99 11.56 -8.66
CA ALA A 41 -14.29 10.90 -8.60
C ALA A 41 -14.20 9.43 -9.02
N GLN A 42 -13.42 9.13 -10.08
CA GLN A 42 -13.15 7.77 -10.50
C GLN A 42 -12.40 6.98 -9.42
N GLN A 43 -11.31 7.54 -8.88
CA GLN A 43 -10.51 6.90 -7.82
C GLN A 43 -11.36 6.57 -6.58
N LEU A 44 -12.20 7.51 -6.14
CA LEU A 44 -13.13 7.27 -5.03
C LEU A 44 -14.18 6.19 -5.35
N GLY A 45 -14.65 6.12 -6.59
CA GLY A 45 -15.56 5.08 -7.07
C GLY A 45 -14.92 3.69 -7.03
N GLU A 46 -13.68 3.57 -7.48
CA GLU A 46 -12.89 2.33 -7.42
C GLU A 46 -12.67 1.89 -5.96
N MET A 47 -12.30 2.82 -5.07
CA MET A 47 -12.17 2.56 -3.62
C MET A 47 -13.48 2.09 -2.98
N GLN A 48 -14.61 2.70 -3.36
CA GLN A 48 -15.92 2.32 -2.85
C GLN A 48 -16.32 0.92 -3.29
N LEU A 49 -16.16 0.59 -4.58
CA LEU A 49 -16.42 -0.73 -5.13
C LEU A 49 -15.55 -1.79 -4.47
N ALA A 50 -14.27 -1.46 -4.26
CA ALA A 50 -13.33 -2.35 -3.61
C ALA A 50 -13.74 -2.65 -2.16
N LYS A 51 -14.13 -1.61 -1.39
CA LYS A 51 -14.65 -1.77 -0.04
C LYS A 51 -15.91 -2.65 0.00
N GLN A 52 -16.82 -2.50 -0.95
CA GLN A 52 -18.04 -3.33 -1.05
C GLN A 52 -17.73 -4.79 -1.35
N ASN A 53 -16.76 -5.05 -2.22
CA ASN A 53 -16.37 -6.39 -2.62
C ASN A 53 -15.39 -7.05 -1.64
N GLN A 54 -15.04 -6.38 -0.53
CA GLN A 54 -13.90 -6.75 0.33
C GLN A 54 -12.61 -6.99 -0.47
N SER A 55 -12.53 -6.37 -1.66
CA SER A 55 -11.36 -6.42 -2.51
C SER A 55 -10.48 -5.22 -2.20
N HIS A 56 -9.18 -5.41 -2.29
CA HIS A 56 -8.21 -4.35 -2.09
C HIS A 56 -8.07 -3.54 -3.38
N VAL A 57 -8.04 -2.20 -3.31
CA VAL A 57 -7.48 -1.38 -4.39
C VAL A 57 -5.97 -1.41 -4.20
N PRO A 58 -5.18 -2.04 -5.08
CA PRO A 58 -3.74 -1.98 -4.97
C PRO A 58 -3.27 -0.54 -5.15
N PHE A 59 -2.60 0.02 -4.14
CA PHE A 59 -1.75 1.21 -4.36
C PHE A 59 -0.52 0.88 -5.22
N PHE A 60 -0.20 -0.42 -5.34
CA PHE A 60 0.89 -0.97 -6.12
C PHE A 60 0.35 -2.05 -7.04
N GLU A 61 0.59 -1.88 -8.34
CA GLU A 61 0.32 -2.91 -9.34
C GLU A 61 1.41 -3.99 -9.32
N GLU A 62 1.16 -5.13 -9.96
CA GLU A 62 2.16 -6.21 -10.06
C GLU A 62 3.48 -5.72 -10.69
N GLN A 63 3.38 -4.89 -11.73
CA GLN A 63 4.53 -4.23 -12.37
C GLN A 63 5.36 -3.35 -11.42
N ASP A 64 4.75 -2.75 -10.38
CA ASP A 64 5.48 -1.93 -9.41
C ASP A 64 6.29 -2.84 -8.47
N LEU A 65 5.75 -4.00 -8.13
CA LEU A 65 6.45 -5.01 -7.35
C LEU A 65 7.57 -5.68 -8.16
N ASP A 66 7.35 -5.87 -9.46
CA ASP A 66 8.37 -6.37 -10.39
C ASP A 66 9.56 -5.41 -10.46
N ALA A 67 9.30 -4.13 -10.71
CA ALA A 67 10.32 -3.10 -10.74
C ALA A 67 11.07 -2.98 -9.39
N MET A 68 10.35 -3.14 -8.27
CA MET A 68 10.99 -3.15 -6.95
C MET A 68 11.89 -4.37 -6.78
N PHE A 69 11.47 -5.57 -7.20
CA PHE A 69 12.31 -6.77 -7.12
C PHE A 69 13.61 -6.59 -7.91
N GLU A 70 13.51 -6.11 -9.15
CA GLU A 70 14.67 -5.82 -10.01
C GLU A 70 15.63 -4.79 -9.36
N ALA A 71 15.09 -3.77 -8.69
CA ALA A 71 15.89 -2.78 -7.97
C ALA A 71 16.70 -3.38 -6.81
N PHE A 72 16.22 -4.46 -6.18
CA PHE A 72 16.94 -5.16 -5.11
C PHE A 72 17.83 -6.30 -5.61
N ASP A 73 17.48 -6.96 -6.71
CA ASP A 73 18.32 -7.97 -7.38
C ASP A 73 19.36 -7.34 -8.31
N ILE A 74 20.20 -6.47 -7.75
CA ILE A 74 21.22 -5.69 -8.49
C ILE A 74 22.19 -6.60 -9.27
N LYS A 75 22.34 -7.86 -8.83
CA LYS A 75 23.26 -8.82 -9.43
C LYS A 75 22.60 -9.72 -10.48
N ASP A 76 21.31 -9.54 -10.75
CA ASP A 76 20.51 -10.34 -11.70
C ASP A 76 20.64 -11.86 -11.44
N GLN A 77 20.50 -12.25 -10.18
CA GLN A 77 20.67 -13.65 -9.75
C GLN A 77 19.35 -14.42 -9.65
N GLY A 78 18.22 -13.73 -9.82
CA GLY A 78 16.87 -14.26 -9.68
C GLY A 78 16.40 -14.39 -8.23
N TYR A 79 17.16 -13.84 -7.26
CA TYR A 79 16.81 -13.87 -5.84
C TYR A 79 17.43 -12.71 -5.06
N ILE A 80 16.76 -12.34 -3.96
CA ILE A 80 17.25 -11.40 -2.96
C ILE A 80 17.42 -12.08 -1.61
N THR A 81 18.17 -11.45 -0.71
CA THR A 81 18.35 -11.90 0.67
C THR A 81 17.19 -11.47 1.57
N PRO A 82 16.97 -12.13 2.72
CA PRO A 82 15.99 -11.69 3.71
C PRO A 82 16.18 -10.25 4.17
N ALA A 83 17.43 -9.79 4.31
CA ALA A 83 17.72 -8.41 4.68
C ALA A 83 17.27 -7.41 3.61
N GLN A 84 17.44 -7.73 2.32
CA GLN A 84 16.94 -6.91 1.21
C GLN A 84 15.40 -6.89 1.18
N TYR A 85 14.75 -8.02 1.45
CA TYR A 85 13.29 -8.08 1.58
C TYR A 85 12.76 -7.22 2.72
N GLU A 86 13.39 -7.25 3.90
CA GLU A 86 13.03 -6.36 5.01
C GLU A 86 13.17 -4.88 4.63
N GLN A 87 14.22 -4.55 3.87
CA GLN A 87 14.41 -3.19 3.40
C GLN A 87 13.36 -2.77 2.37
N ALA A 88 12.95 -3.68 1.48
CA ALA A 88 11.85 -3.45 0.54
C ALA A 88 10.53 -3.16 1.26
N LEU A 89 10.20 -3.91 2.32
CA LEU A 89 9.03 -3.64 3.16
C LEU A 89 9.08 -2.24 3.80
N ARG A 90 10.24 -1.83 4.31
CA ARG A 90 10.44 -0.48 4.89
C ARG A 90 10.31 0.62 3.85
N SER A 91 10.77 0.40 2.61
CA SER A 91 10.58 1.34 1.50
C SER A 91 9.10 1.58 1.18
N LEU A 92 8.22 0.63 1.52
CA LEU A 92 6.77 0.76 1.42
C LEU A 92 6.08 1.26 2.72
N GLY A 93 6.86 1.63 3.74
CA GLY A 93 6.33 2.06 5.05
C GLY A 93 5.82 0.92 5.92
N ILE A 94 6.15 -0.34 5.62
CA ILE A 94 5.73 -1.51 6.40
C ILE A 94 6.81 -1.82 7.45
N ASP A 95 6.74 -1.14 8.59
CA ASP A 95 7.71 -1.30 9.69
C ASP A 95 7.50 -2.58 10.51
N LYS A 96 6.27 -3.11 10.51
CA LYS A 96 5.86 -4.27 11.31
C LYS A 96 5.17 -5.31 10.43
N PRO A 97 5.94 -6.06 9.61
CA PRO A 97 5.40 -7.13 8.81
C PRO A 97 4.68 -8.17 9.68
N THR A 98 3.51 -8.58 9.22
CA THR A 98 2.68 -9.61 9.86
C THR A 98 3.07 -11.02 9.42
N LEU A 99 3.64 -11.14 8.23
CA LEU A 99 4.09 -12.34 7.58
C LEU A 99 5.57 -12.58 7.91
N ARG A 100 5.80 -13.61 8.72
CA ARG A 100 7.15 -14.08 9.05
C ARG A 100 7.59 -15.09 8.00
N LEU A 101 8.66 -14.79 7.26
CA LEU A 101 9.33 -15.79 6.45
C LEU A 101 10.04 -16.80 7.39
N PRO A 102 10.08 -18.11 7.05
CA PRO A 102 10.80 -19.09 7.84
C PRO A 102 12.30 -18.73 7.95
N GLU A 103 12.92 -18.96 9.11
CA GLU A 103 14.34 -18.69 9.33
C GLU A 103 15.27 -19.48 8.40
N SER A 104 14.78 -20.60 7.85
CA SER A 104 15.50 -21.42 6.87
C SER A 104 15.59 -20.80 5.48
N VAL A 105 14.84 -19.72 5.19
CA VAL A 105 14.87 -19.05 3.89
C VAL A 105 16.09 -18.14 3.82
N SER A 106 17.08 -18.53 3.03
CA SER A 106 18.27 -17.72 2.74
C SER A 106 18.15 -16.91 1.44
N GLN A 107 17.21 -17.29 0.57
CA GLN A 107 16.99 -16.70 -0.75
C GLN A 107 15.50 -16.54 -1.02
N ILE A 108 15.12 -15.35 -1.47
CA ILE A 108 13.75 -14.98 -1.81
C ILE A 108 13.71 -14.70 -3.30
N ASN A 109 13.10 -15.60 -4.05
CA ASN A 109 12.89 -15.41 -5.48
C ASN A 109 11.72 -14.45 -5.76
N HIS A 110 11.60 -14.04 -7.01
CA HIS A 110 10.56 -13.14 -7.49
C HIS A 110 9.14 -13.58 -7.07
N THR A 111 8.79 -14.84 -7.29
CA THR A 111 7.45 -15.35 -6.94
C THR A 111 7.16 -15.26 -5.44
N LEU A 112 8.12 -15.62 -4.59
CA LEU A 112 7.96 -15.52 -3.14
C LEU A 112 7.89 -14.06 -2.69
N PHE A 113 8.66 -13.18 -3.32
CA PHE A 113 8.66 -11.74 -3.06
C PHE A 113 7.29 -11.13 -3.34
N VAL A 114 6.81 -11.22 -4.59
CA VAL A 114 5.54 -10.62 -5.04
C VAL A 114 4.39 -11.13 -4.18
N ARG A 115 4.33 -12.44 -3.94
CA ARG A 115 3.28 -13.05 -3.10
C ARG A 115 3.28 -12.51 -1.68
N SER A 116 4.45 -12.47 -1.03
CA SER A 116 4.56 -12.09 0.38
C SER A 116 4.28 -10.60 0.57
N LEU A 117 4.81 -9.75 -0.31
CA LEU A 117 4.57 -8.31 -0.29
C LEU A 117 3.13 -7.95 -0.61
N THR A 118 2.52 -8.57 -1.62
CA THR A 118 1.09 -8.35 -1.92
C THR A 118 0.23 -8.65 -0.70
N GLN A 119 0.55 -9.72 0.04
CA GLN A 119 -0.20 -10.06 1.25
C GLN A 119 0.06 -9.07 2.39
N GLU A 120 1.28 -8.56 2.55
CA GLU A 120 1.57 -7.52 3.56
C GLU A 120 0.87 -6.20 3.24
N ILE A 121 0.86 -5.78 1.98
CA ILE A 121 0.14 -4.57 1.54
C ILE A 121 -1.36 -4.73 1.83
N LYS A 122 -1.94 -5.91 1.58
CA LYS A 122 -3.34 -6.23 1.95
C LYS A 122 -3.58 -6.17 3.45
N ASN A 123 -2.64 -6.65 4.26
CA ASN A 123 -2.80 -6.65 5.72
C ASN A 123 -2.64 -5.23 6.30
N ALA A 124 -1.68 -4.45 5.78
CA ALA A 124 -1.45 -3.06 6.18
C ALA A 124 -2.66 -2.19 5.82
N SER A 125 -3.16 -2.29 4.59
CA SER A 125 -4.35 -1.54 4.11
C SER A 125 -5.64 -1.91 4.86
N ALA A 126 -5.84 -3.18 5.21
CA ALA A 126 -6.97 -3.60 6.04
C ALA A 126 -6.94 -2.95 7.43
N SER A 127 -5.76 -2.56 7.93
CA SER A 127 -5.64 -1.84 9.20
C SER A 127 -6.06 -0.37 9.12
N PHE A 128 -6.25 0.18 7.92
CA PHE A 128 -6.75 1.54 7.67
C PHE A 128 -8.27 1.59 7.32
N MET A 129 -8.93 0.43 7.14
CA MET A 129 -10.37 0.31 6.83
C MET A 129 -11.23 0.04 8.06
#